data_AF-A0A969HI71-F1
#
_entry.id   AF-A0A969HI71-F1
#
_cell.length_a   1.000
_cell.length_b   1.000
_cell.length_c   1.000
_cell.angle_alpha   90.00
_cell.angle_beta   90.00
_cell.angle_gamma   90.00
#
_symmetry.space_group_name_H-M   'P 1'
#
loop_
_entity.id
_entity.type
_entity.pdbx_description
1 polymer ?
#
loop_
_entity_poly.entity_id
_entity_poly.type
_entity_poly.pdbx_seq_one_letter_code
_entity_poly.pdbx_strand_id
1 'polypeptide(L)' 'MAAMAATVRGLPGLIRVDLLPYNKAAGAKYEAAGLVFAPGFDETRPLNINTSIFKMAEVEVHVA' A
#
# COMPACT_ATOMS: atom_id res chain seq x y z
N MET A 1 -4.98 7.30 -4.25
CA MET A 1 -5.92 6.48 -3.44
C MET A 1 -7.38 6.61 -3.90
N ALA A 2 -7.92 7.80 -4.20
CA ALA A 2 -9.31 7.95 -4.68
C ALA A 2 -9.66 7.10 -5.92
N ALA A 3 -8.78 7.09 -6.93
CA ALA A 3 -8.95 6.22 -8.10
C ALA A 3 -9.01 4.74 -7.73
N MET A 4 -8.15 4.28 -6.80
CA MET A 4 -8.15 2.88 -6.34
C MET A 4 -9.48 2.51 -5.66
N ALA A 5 -9.97 3.36 -4.74
CA ALA A 5 -11.24 3.15 -4.07
C ALA A 5 -12.40 3.08 -5.08
N ALA A 6 -12.40 3.96 -6.09
CA ALA A 6 -13.40 3.93 -7.16
C ALA A 6 -13.33 2.64 -8.02
N THR A 7 -12.12 2.16 -8.31
CA THR A 7 -11.91 0.92 -9.09
C THR A 7 -12.39 -0.32 -8.36
N VAL A 8 -12.19 -0.40 -7.04
CA VAL A 8 -12.56 -1.59 -6.26
C VAL A 8 -14.01 -1.57 -5.75
N ARG A 9 -14.66 -0.40 -5.79
CA ARG A 9 -16.06 -0.25 -5.35
C ARG A 9 -16.99 -1.14 -6.18
N GLY A 10 -17.75 -2.00 -5.49
CA GLY A 10 -18.76 -2.86 -6.11
C GLY A 10 -18.19 -4.08 -6.84
N LEU A 11 -16.89 -4.39 -6.67
CA LEU A 11 -16.33 -5.64 -7.22
C LEU A 11 -17.04 -6.86 -6.61
N PRO A 12 -17.59 -7.77 -7.43
CA PRO A 12 -18.25 -8.98 -6.92
C PRO A 12 -17.30 -9.81 -6.05
N GLY A 13 -17.73 -10.13 -4.83
CA GLY A 13 -16.96 -10.95 -3.89
C GLY A 13 -15.82 -10.22 -3.17
N LEU A 14 -15.66 -8.89 -3.33
CA LEU A 14 -14.70 -8.13 -2.53
C LEU A 14 -15.14 -8.08 -1.06
N ILE A 15 -14.27 -8.54 -0.16
CA ILE A 15 -14.52 -8.55 1.29
C ILE A 15 -13.99 -7.27 1.94
N ARG A 16 -12.73 -6.91 1.67
CA ARG A 16 -12.08 -5.68 2.15
C ARG A 16 -10.83 -5.36 1.34
N VAL A 17 -10.25 -4.19 1.60
CA VAL A 17 -8.89 -3.81 1.18
C VAL A 17 -7.95 -3.86 2.37
N ASP A 18 -6.85 -4.60 2.26
CA ASP A 18 -5.74 -4.56 3.21
C ASP A 18 -4.64 -3.63 2.68
N LEU A 19 -4.35 -2.55 3.41
CA LEU A 19 -3.24 -1.64 3.14
C LEU A 19 -2.01 -2.13 3.89
N LEU A 20 -1.00 -2.59 3.14
CA LEU A 20 0.24 -3.10 3.71
C LEU A 20 1.28 -1.97 3.81
N PRO A 21 1.86 -1.73 5.00
CA PRO A 21 3.04 -0.91 5.14
C PRO A 21 4.18 -1.39 4.25
N TYR A 22 4.95 -0.45 3.74
CA TYR A 22 6.14 -0.78 2.98
C TYR A 22 7.16 -1.52 3.87
N ASN A 23 7.66 -2.66 3.38
CA ASN A 23 8.64 -3.48 4.08
C ASN A 23 10.07 -2.94 3.88
N LYS A 24 10.67 -2.43 4.96
CA LYS A 24 12.04 -1.88 4.96
C LYS A 24 13.14 -2.92 4.63
N ALA A 25 12.84 -4.21 4.69
CA ALA A 25 13.76 -5.27 4.28
C ALA A 25 13.75 -5.54 2.76
N ALA A 26 12.93 -4.82 1.97
CA ALA A 26 12.81 -5.07 0.53
C ALA A 26 14.13 -4.86 -0.25
N GLY A 27 15.06 -4.06 0.30
CA GLY A 27 16.38 -3.82 -0.28
C GLY A 27 17.33 -5.03 -0.23
N ALA A 28 17.16 -5.97 0.70
CA ALA A 28 18.13 -7.04 0.96
C ALA A 28 18.40 -7.94 -0.27
N LYS A 29 17.39 -8.12 -1.13
CA LYS A 29 17.52 -8.95 -2.35
C LYS A 29 18.39 -8.30 -3.44
N TYR A 30 18.56 -6.98 -3.42
CA TYR A 30 19.34 -6.26 -4.43
C TYR A 30 20.83 -6.42 -4.18
N GLU A 31 21.26 -6.32 -2.92
CA GLU A 31 22.66 -6.55 -2.54
C GLU A 31 23.13 -7.95 -2.95
N ALA A 32 22.30 -8.98 -2.70
CA ALA A 32 22.58 -10.35 -3.12
C ALA A 32 22.73 -10.52 -4.65
N ALA A 33 22.13 -9.63 -5.44
CA ALA A 33 22.24 -9.61 -6.90
C ALA A 33 23.34 -8.67 -7.42
N GLY A 34 24.15 -8.06 -6.54
CA GLY A 34 25.15 -7.04 -6.92
C GLY A 34 24.53 -5.73 -7.42
N LEU A 35 23.27 -5.48 -7.07
CA LEU A 35 22.52 -4.28 -7.46
C LEU A 35 22.47 -3.28 -6.30
N VAL A 36 22.53 -1.99 -6.63
CA VAL A 36 22.28 -0.91 -5.67
C VAL A 36 20.78 -0.76 -5.47
N PHE A 37 20.33 -0.90 -4.23
CA PHE A 37 18.96 -0.59 -3.87
C PHE A 37 18.79 0.93 -3.72
N ALA A 38 17.96 1.52 -4.57
CA ALA A 38 17.71 2.97 -4.61
C ALA A 38 16.20 3.24 -4.77
N PRO A 39 15.41 3.18 -3.69
CA PRO A 39 13.98 3.47 -3.75
C PRO A 39 13.77 4.95 -4.10
N GLY A 40 12.74 5.25 -4.89
CA GLY A 40 12.37 6.62 -5.27
C GLY A 40 11.73 7.44 -4.14
N PHE A 41 11.82 7.00 -2.89
CA PHE A 41 11.25 7.64 -1.72
C PHE A 41 12.11 7.37 -0.48
N ASP A 42 11.96 8.21 0.53
CA ASP A 42 12.63 8.04 1.82
C ASP A 42 11.87 7.01 2.68
N GLU A 43 12.46 5.83 2.83
CA GLU A 43 11.94 4.70 3.60
C GLU A 43 11.86 4.98 5.12
N THR A 44 12.50 6.04 5.60
CA THR A 44 12.50 6.40 7.03
C THR A 44 11.32 7.28 7.42
N ARG A 45 10.62 7.87 6.44
CA ARG A 45 9.47 8.74 6.69
C ARG A 45 8.34 8.00 7.41
N PRO A 46 7.68 8.65 8.38
CA PRO A 46 6.46 8.12 8.97
C PRO A 46 5.40 7.83 7.91
N LEU A 47 4.66 6.74 8.10
CA LEU A 47 3.54 6.38 7.24
C LEU A 47 2.44 7.44 7.32
N ASN A 48 1.92 7.84 6.16
CA ASN A 48 0.79 8.77 6.03
C ASN A 48 -0.35 8.07 5.29
N ILE A 49 -1.06 7.17 5.99
CA ILE A 49 -2.11 6.33 5.40
C ILE A 49 -3.46 7.03 5.55
N ASN A 50 -4.13 7.29 4.42
CA ASN A 50 -5.47 7.86 4.41
C ASN A 50 -6.53 6.80 4.11
N THR A 51 -7.22 6.32 5.15
CA THR A 51 -8.30 5.32 5.03
C THR A 51 -9.68 5.93 4.76
N SER A 52 -9.86 7.24 4.92
CA SER A 52 -11.20 7.87 4.80
C SER A 52 -11.77 7.73 3.39
N ILE A 53 -10.91 7.69 2.38
CA ILE A 53 -11.29 7.55 0.97
C ILE A 53 -11.99 6.21 0.69
N PHE A 54 -11.54 5.12 1.32
CA PHE A 54 -12.18 3.81 1.19
C PHE A 54 -13.51 3.76 1.95
N LYS A 55 -13.55 4.36 3.14
CA LYS A 55 -14.79 4.49 3.93
C LYS A 55 -15.87 5.27 3.18
N MET A 56 -15.51 6.38 2.53
CA MET A 56 -16.42 7.17 1.69
C MET A 56 -16.93 6.42 0.46
N ALA A 57 -16.17 5.43 -0.02
CA ALA A 57 -16.55 4.57 -1.13
C ALA A 57 -17.33 3.32 -0.69
N GLU A 58 -17.68 3.22 0.61
CA GLU A 58 -18.33 2.05 1.23
C GLU A 58 -17.52 0.76 1.06
N VAL A 59 -16.18 0.89 1.06
CA VAL A 59 -15.24 -0.24 0.99
C VAL A 59 -14.59 -0.42 2.36
N GLU A 60 -14.75 -1.62 2.92
CA GLU A 60 -14.07 -2.01 4.16
C GLU A 60 -12.55 -1.96 3.96
N VAL A 61 -11.84 -1.36 4.92
CA VAL A 61 -10.39 -1.17 4.83
C VAL A 61 -9.71 -1.46 6.15
N HIS A 62 -8.61 -2.21 6.08
CA HIS A 62 -7.76 -2.54 7.21
C HIS A 62 -6.30 -2.18 6.91
N VAL A 63 -5.56 -1.75 7.92
CA VAL A 63 -4.12 -1.46 7.83
C VAL A 63 -3.41 -2.56 8.62
N ALA A 64 -2.59 -3.35 7.93
CA ALA A 64 -1.87 -4.47 8.53
C ALA A 64 -0.54 -4.05 9.19
#